data_AF-A0A661UGG1-F1
#
_entry.id   AF-A0A661UGG1-F1
#
_cell.length_a   1.000
_cell.length_b   1.000
_cell.length_c   1.000
_cell.angle_alpha   90.00
_cell.angle_beta   90.00
_cell.angle_gamma   90.00
#
_symmetry.space_group_name_H-M   'P 1'
#
loop_
_entity.id
_entity.type
_entity.pdbx_description
1 polymer ?
#
loop_
_entity_poly.entity_id
_entity_poly.type
_entity_poly.pdbx_seq_one_letter_code
_entity_poly.pdbx_strand_id
1 'polypeptide(L)'
;MRIMFIIHDIIMEPLGVTYLSSVLKRAGHQTRLVAITQGDLFDVVDAFKPELLGYSLSTGYEQRFFDINLELKKRYNALSVFGGAHPTFFPEMIEQPGVDAVCLGEGELALAEFVEALDDGKLPTDVANFWVKDNGTIHRNPVRPLVEDLDTIPFPDREIFCHYAGKH
;
A
#
# COMPACT_ATOMS: atom_id res chain seq x y z
N MET A 1 18.33 32.29 21.83
CA MET A 1 17.49 31.21 22.40
C MET A 1 18.13 29.88 22.06
N ARG A 2 18.21 28.93 22.99
CA ARG A 2 18.77 27.59 22.74
C ARG A 2 17.64 26.59 22.79
N ILE A 3 17.48 25.78 21.74
CA ILE A 3 16.46 24.74 21.59
C ILE A 3 17.16 23.47 21.16
N MET A 4 16.73 22.34 21.72
CA MET A 4 17.32 21.02 21.50
C MET A 4 16.20 19.98 21.38
N PHE A 5 16.29 19.15 20.33
CA PHE A 5 15.54 17.91 20.17
C PHE A 5 16.56 16.77 20.17
N ILE A 6 16.40 15.80 21.07
CA ILE A 6 17.22 14.59 21.13
C ILE A 6 16.26 13.41 20.97
N ILE A 7 16.51 12.58 19.96
CA ILE A 7 15.74 11.38 19.66
C ILE A 7 16.48 10.15 20.19
N HIS A 8 15.73 9.13 20.57
CA HIS A 8 16.24 7.90 21.19
C HIS A 8 16.46 6.80 20.14
N ASP A 9 15.35 6.48 19.49
CA ASP A 9 15.11 5.81 18.21
C ASP A 9 13.62 6.14 17.96
N ILE A 10 13.19 6.29 16.71
CA ILE A 10 11.77 6.40 16.38
C ILE A 10 11.50 5.13 15.59
N ILE A 11 10.93 4.11 16.26
CA ILE A 11 10.37 2.96 15.55
C ILE A 11 9.41 3.55 14.53
N MET A 12 9.83 3.54 13.27
CA MET A 12 9.22 4.32 12.20
C MET A 12 7.79 3.82 12.02
N GLU A 13 6.84 4.62 12.49
CA GLU A 13 5.45 4.40 12.19
C GLU A 13 5.25 4.49 10.67
N PRO A 14 4.56 3.53 10.03
CA PRO A 14 4.28 3.59 8.61
C PRO A 14 3.20 4.65 8.34
N LEU A 15 3.52 5.94 8.52
CA LEU A 15 2.58 7.06 8.40
C LEU A 15 1.85 7.05 7.05
N GLY A 16 2.54 6.76 5.95
CA GLY A 16 1.90 6.61 4.64
C GLY A 16 0.77 5.57 4.66
N VAL A 17 0.98 4.41 5.31
CA VAL A 17 -0.06 3.39 5.44
C VAL A 17 -1.24 3.87 6.29
N THR A 18 -0.98 4.67 7.33
CA THR A 18 -2.06 5.24 8.16
C THR A 18 -2.91 6.26 7.39
N TYR A 19 -2.33 7.02 6.47
CA TYR A 19 -3.07 7.94 5.58
C TYR A 19 -3.81 7.19 4.47
N LEU A 20 -3.18 6.20 3.84
CA LEU A 20 -3.86 5.33 2.87
C LEU A 20 -5.07 4.66 3.51
N SER A 21 -4.92 4.18 4.74
CA SER A 21 -6.02 3.59 5.51
C SER A 21 -7.14 4.58 5.79
N SER A 22 -6.82 5.81 6.20
CA SER A 22 -7.83 6.81 6.53
C SER A 22 -8.64 7.24 5.30
N VAL A 23 -7.99 7.38 4.14
CA VAL A 23 -8.67 7.70 2.87
C VAL A 23 -9.59 6.55 2.43
N LEU A 24 -9.11 5.30 2.48
CA LEU A 24 -9.92 4.14 2.11
C LEU A 24 -11.09 3.92 3.06
N LYS A 25 -10.90 4.11 4.37
CA LYS A 25 -12.00 4.06 5.36
C LYS A 25 -13.03 5.16 5.11
N ARG A 26 -12.60 6.36 4.72
CA ARG A 26 -13.51 7.46 4.34
C ARG A 26 -14.35 7.10 3.10
N ALA A 27 -13.80 6.32 2.18
CA ALA A 27 -14.51 5.79 1.01
C ALA A 27 -15.39 4.56 1.33
N GLY A 28 -15.43 4.09 2.59
CA GLY A 28 -16.30 2.99 3.02
C GLY A 28 -15.65 1.61 3.05
N HIS A 29 -14.35 1.51 2.77
CA HIS A 29 -13.63 0.23 2.80
C HIS A 29 -13.12 -0.13 4.20
N GLN A 30 -12.89 -1.43 4.41
CA GLN A 30 -12.21 -1.92 5.59
C GLN A 30 -10.72 -2.12 5.31
N THR A 31 -9.88 -1.80 6.29
CA THR A 31 -8.42 -1.90 6.16
C THR A 31 -7.83 -2.67 7.33
N ARG A 32 -6.70 -3.34 7.09
CA ARG A 32 -5.96 -4.10 8.09
C ARG A 32 -4.46 -3.96 7.84
N LEU A 33 -3.69 -3.68 8.90
CA LEU A 33 -2.23 -3.72 8.86
C LEU A 33 -1.72 -5.07 9.37
N VAL A 34 -0.71 -5.60 8.69
CA VAL A 34 0.08 -6.71 9.17
C VAL A 34 1.57 -6.48 8.88
N ALA A 35 2.41 -6.62 9.90
CA ALA A 35 3.86 -6.56 9.81
C ALA A 35 4.42 -7.99 9.67
N ILE A 36 5.15 -8.23 8.58
CA ILE A 36 5.75 -9.54 8.26
C ILE A 36 6.57 -10.13 9.44
N THR A 37 7.22 -9.27 10.22
CA THR A 37 8.07 -9.65 11.35
C THR A 37 7.31 -10.27 12.53
N GLN A 38 5.99 -10.14 12.56
CA GLN A 38 5.14 -10.65 13.65
C GLN A 38 4.80 -12.13 13.48
N GLY A 39 5.10 -12.72 12.31
CA GLY A 39 4.93 -14.15 12.06
C GLY A 39 3.48 -14.62 11.92
N ASP A 40 2.49 -13.74 12.04
CA ASP A 40 1.05 -14.02 11.96
C ASP A 40 0.43 -13.66 10.60
N LEU A 41 1.25 -13.43 9.57
CA LEU A 41 0.81 -12.93 8.26
C LEU A 41 -0.34 -13.76 7.65
N PHE A 42 -0.16 -15.08 7.53
CA PHE A 42 -1.15 -15.93 6.89
C PHE A 42 -2.45 -16.02 7.70
N ASP A 43 -2.35 -16.11 9.04
CA ASP A 43 -3.53 -16.14 9.92
C ASP A 43 -4.35 -14.84 9.80
N VAL A 44 -3.67 -13.70 9.72
CA VAL A 44 -4.35 -12.40 9.53
C VAL A 44 -5.00 -12.32 8.15
N VAL A 45 -4.33 -12.80 7.09
CA VAL A 45 -4.91 -12.83 5.74
C VAL A 45 -6.09 -13.79 5.66
N ASP A 46 -6.03 -14.97 6.28
CA ASP A 46 -7.13 -15.94 6.34
C ASP A 46 -8.36 -15.40 7.07
N ALA A 47 -8.13 -14.67 8.17
CA ALA A 47 -9.20 -14.06 8.95
C ALA A 47 -9.83 -12.85 8.24
N PHE A 48 -8.99 -12.00 7.63
CA PHE A 48 -9.44 -10.74 7.01
C PHE A 48 -9.95 -10.92 5.58
N LYS A 49 -9.44 -11.91 4.84
CA LYS A 49 -9.77 -12.24 3.44
C LYS A 49 -9.71 -11.01 2.51
N PRO A 50 -8.54 -10.37 2.38
CA PRO A 50 -8.39 -9.17 1.56
C PRO A 50 -8.61 -9.48 0.07
N GLU A 51 -9.29 -8.56 -0.62
CA GLU A 51 -9.39 -8.52 -2.08
C GLU A 51 -8.20 -7.79 -2.71
N LEU A 52 -7.53 -6.93 -1.92
CA LEU A 52 -6.35 -6.17 -2.32
C LEU A 52 -5.26 -6.29 -1.25
N LEU A 53 -4.04 -6.61 -1.68
CA LEU A 53 -2.83 -6.65 -0.87
C LEU A 53 -1.99 -5.40 -1.16
N GLY A 54 -1.92 -4.49 -0.20
CA GLY A 54 -1.12 -3.26 -0.29
C GLY A 54 0.27 -3.44 0.32
N TYR A 55 1.30 -3.11 -0.45
CA TYR A 55 2.70 -3.17 -0.02
C TYR A 55 3.31 -1.78 -0.01
N SER A 56 3.68 -1.28 1.17
CA SER A 56 4.46 -0.05 1.32
C SER A 56 5.95 -0.37 1.32
N LEU A 57 6.58 -0.27 0.15
CA LEU A 57 7.92 -0.78 -0.11
C LEU A 57 8.99 0.33 -0.17
N SER A 58 10.02 0.15 0.65
CA SER A 58 11.29 0.88 0.57
C SER A 58 12.38 -0.04 0.01
N THR A 59 13.33 0.54 -0.73
CA THR A 59 14.46 -0.20 -1.30
C THR A 59 15.29 -0.87 -0.21
N GLY A 60 15.78 -2.08 -0.50
CA GLY A 60 16.52 -2.95 0.40
C GLY A 60 15.72 -4.14 0.94
N TYR A 61 14.40 -4.17 0.72
CA TYR A 61 13.49 -5.23 1.19
C TYR A 61 12.67 -5.88 0.08
N GLU A 62 12.80 -5.42 -1.17
CA GLU A 62 11.96 -5.79 -2.31
C GLU A 62 11.86 -7.30 -2.53
N GLN A 63 12.97 -8.03 -2.49
CA GLN A 63 12.98 -9.48 -2.70
C GLN A 63 12.11 -10.22 -1.70
N ARG A 64 12.18 -9.83 -0.41
CA ARG A 64 11.35 -10.43 0.64
C ARG A 64 9.86 -10.20 0.38
N PHE A 65 9.50 -9.01 -0.10
CA PHE A 65 8.12 -8.69 -0.44
C PHE A 65 7.63 -9.47 -1.69
N PHE A 66 8.48 -9.65 -2.70
CA PHE A 66 8.14 -10.47 -3.88
C PHE A 66 7.90 -11.93 -3.51
N ASP A 67 8.78 -12.54 -2.72
CA ASP A 67 8.65 -13.92 -2.27
C ASP A 67 7.34 -14.12 -1.49
N ILE A 68 7.04 -13.21 -0.56
CA ILE A 68 5.81 -13.27 0.23
C ILE A 68 4.57 -13.07 -0.63
N ASN A 69 4.60 -12.12 -1.56
CA ASN A 69 3.47 -11.89 -2.48
C ASN A 69 3.20 -13.13 -3.34
N LEU A 70 4.23 -13.78 -3.87
CA LEU A 70 4.07 -15.03 -4.61
C LEU A 70 3.43 -16.14 -3.77
N GLU A 71 3.82 -16.28 -2.51
CA GLU A 71 3.21 -17.25 -1.60
C GLU A 71 1.74 -16.91 -1.28
N LEU A 72 1.40 -15.64 -1.10
CA LEU A 72 0.02 -15.19 -0.90
C LEU A 72 -0.83 -15.42 -2.15
N LYS A 73 -0.33 -15.06 -3.33
CA LYS A 73 -1.04 -15.25 -4.62
C LYS A 73 -1.32 -16.71 -4.98
N LYS A 74 -0.55 -17.66 -4.46
CA LYS A 74 -0.83 -19.11 -4.61
C LYS A 74 -2.08 -19.55 -3.83
N ARG A 75 -2.46 -18.81 -2.77
CA ARG A 75 -3.51 -19.19 -1.81
C ARG A 75 -4.75 -18.30 -1.90
N TYR A 76 -4.56 -17.04 -2.28
CA TYR A 76 -5.61 -16.02 -2.27
C TYR A 76 -5.75 -15.36 -3.64
N ASN A 77 -6.99 -15.17 -4.07
CA ASN A 77 -7.31 -14.39 -5.26
C ASN A 77 -7.42 -12.90 -4.90
N ALA A 78 -6.28 -12.29 -4.58
CA ALA A 78 -6.19 -10.87 -4.27
C ALA A 78 -5.33 -10.13 -5.30
N LEU A 79 -5.66 -8.87 -5.56
CA LEU A 79 -4.87 -7.96 -6.37
C LEU A 79 -3.70 -7.42 -5.54
N SER A 80 -2.48 -7.43 -6.06
CA SER A 80 -1.32 -6.85 -5.39
C SER A 80 -1.01 -5.44 -5.88
N VAL A 81 -0.87 -4.50 -4.95
CA VAL A 81 -0.50 -3.10 -5.22
C VAL A 81 0.76 -2.75 -4.44
N PHE A 82 1.83 -2.35 -5.13
CA PHE A 82 3.07 -1.92 -4.51
C PHE A 82 3.23 -0.40 -4.62
N GLY A 83 3.29 0.28 -3.49
CA GLY A 83 3.56 1.71 -3.39
C GLY A 83 4.82 2.00 -2.55
N GLY A 84 5.18 3.27 -2.44
CA GLY A 84 6.34 3.71 -1.66
C GLY A 84 7.54 4.11 -2.52
N ALA A 85 8.68 4.33 -1.85
CA ALA A 85 9.88 4.87 -2.51
C ALA A 85 10.42 3.94 -3.61
N HIS A 86 10.41 2.62 -3.39
CA HIS A 86 10.93 1.68 -4.38
C HIS A 86 10.17 1.70 -5.72
N PRO A 87 8.84 1.46 -5.78
CA PRO A 87 8.09 1.55 -7.03
C PRO A 87 8.12 2.94 -7.67
N THR A 88 8.27 3.99 -6.87
CA THR A 88 8.37 5.36 -7.40
C THR A 88 9.64 5.58 -8.23
N PHE A 89 10.77 5.02 -7.79
CA PHE A 89 12.06 5.17 -8.48
C PHE A 89 12.42 4.00 -9.40
N PHE A 90 11.82 2.82 -9.20
CA PHE A 90 12.06 1.59 -9.94
C PHE A 90 10.74 0.92 -10.38
N PRO A 91 9.88 1.62 -11.15
CA PRO A 91 8.55 1.14 -11.49
C PRO A 91 8.56 -0.12 -12.38
N GLU A 92 9.69 -0.44 -13.02
CA GLU A 92 9.93 -1.69 -13.76
C GLU A 92 9.78 -2.93 -12.88
N MET A 93 9.77 -2.79 -11.54
CA MET A 93 9.38 -3.86 -10.64
C MET A 93 8.01 -4.46 -10.94
N ILE A 94 7.12 -3.74 -11.65
CA ILE A 94 5.87 -4.30 -12.17
C ILE A 94 6.11 -5.56 -13.02
N GLU A 95 7.26 -5.70 -13.67
CA GLU A 95 7.58 -6.88 -14.49
C GLU A 95 7.80 -8.14 -13.64
N GLN A 96 7.98 -8.00 -12.33
CA GLN A 96 8.15 -9.14 -11.43
C GLN A 96 6.91 -10.06 -11.40
N PRO A 97 7.11 -11.39 -11.30
CA PRO A 97 6.02 -12.33 -11.14
C PRO A 97 5.14 -11.99 -9.93
N GLY A 98 3.82 -12.05 -10.12
CA GLY A 98 2.84 -11.81 -9.07
C GLY A 98 2.56 -10.34 -8.73
N VAL A 99 3.33 -9.38 -9.26
CA VAL A 99 3.03 -7.94 -9.11
C VAL A 99 1.96 -7.53 -10.12
N ASP A 100 0.80 -7.09 -9.64
CA ASP A 100 -0.35 -6.74 -10.48
C ASP A 100 -0.41 -5.23 -10.78
N ALA A 101 -0.09 -4.38 -9.79
CA ALA A 101 -0.02 -2.93 -9.98
C ALA A 101 1.07 -2.28 -9.11
N VAL A 102 1.61 -1.15 -9.57
CA VAL A 102 2.50 -0.27 -8.79
C VAL A 102 1.94 1.15 -8.76
N CYS A 103 2.02 1.80 -7.60
CA CYS A 103 1.64 3.19 -7.39
C CYS A 103 2.91 4.04 -7.24
N LEU A 104 3.08 5.03 -8.11
CA LEU A 104 4.20 5.95 -8.15
C LEU A 104 3.86 7.26 -7.45
N GLY A 105 4.78 7.83 -6.68
CA GLY A 105 4.57 9.11 -6.00
C GLY A 105 3.57 9.03 -4.85
N GLU A 106 2.79 10.09 -4.66
CA GLU A 106 1.76 10.17 -3.62
C GLU A 106 0.59 9.22 -3.93
N GLY A 107 0.18 8.44 -2.93
CA GLY A 107 -0.73 7.31 -3.12
C GLY A 107 -2.13 7.53 -2.56
N GLU A 108 -2.33 8.54 -1.71
CA GLU A 108 -3.55 8.75 -0.92
C GLU A 108 -4.79 8.88 -1.81
N LEU A 109 -4.81 9.90 -2.66
CA LEU A 109 -5.92 10.12 -3.59
C LEU A 109 -5.89 9.12 -4.76
N ALA A 110 -4.70 8.70 -5.18
CA ALA A 110 -4.55 7.78 -6.30
C ALA A 110 -5.11 6.39 -5.98
N LEU A 111 -4.83 5.88 -4.79
CA LEU A 111 -5.33 4.59 -4.34
C LEU A 111 -6.84 4.64 -4.10
N ALA A 112 -7.38 5.77 -3.62
CA ALA A 112 -8.82 5.95 -3.48
C ALA A 112 -9.53 5.82 -4.84
N GLU A 113 -9.06 6.58 -5.84
CA GLU A 113 -9.56 6.53 -7.23
C GLU A 113 -9.39 5.13 -7.84
N PHE A 114 -8.25 4.48 -7.59
CA PHE A 114 -7.98 3.13 -8.07
C PHE A 114 -8.93 2.09 -7.47
N VAL A 115 -9.18 2.16 -6.15
CA VAL A 115 -10.08 1.22 -5.48
C VAL A 115 -11.55 1.50 -5.85
N GLU A 116 -11.95 2.77 -5.96
CA GLU A 116 -13.28 3.16 -6.43
C GLU A 116 -13.56 2.61 -7.84
N ALA A 117 -12.60 2.71 -8.76
CA ALA A 117 -12.74 2.15 -10.09
C ALA A 117 -12.71 0.60 -10.11
N LEU A 118 -12.08 -0.03 -9.11
CA LEU A 118 -12.04 -1.48 -8.95
C LEU A 118 -13.38 -2.04 -8.44
N ASP A 119 -14.13 -1.29 -7.64
CA ASP A 119 -15.46 -1.66 -7.14
C ASP A 119 -16.48 -1.90 -8.26
N ASP A 120 -16.29 -1.29 -9.43
CA ASP A 120 -17.07 -1.55 -10.65
C ASP A 120 -16.81 -2.93 -11.28
N GLY A 121 -15.97 -3.76 -10.64
CA GLY A 121 -15.70 -5.15 -11.01
C GLY A 121 -14.73 -5.30 -12.19
N LYS A 122 -14.02 -4.24 -12.56
CA LYS A 122 -13.01 -4.25 -13.63
C LYS A 122 -11.69 -3.72 -13.10
N LEU A 123 -10.59 -4.30 -13.58
CA LEU A 123 -9.25 -3.80 -13.28
C LEU A 123 -9.07 -2.42 -13.93
N PRO A 124 -8.92 -1.33 -13.17
CA PRO A 124 -8.71 -0.01 -13.76
C PRO A 124 -7.29 0.07 -14.31
N THR A 125 -7.16 0.57 -15.54
CA THR A 125 -5.87 0.60 -16.27
C THR A 125 -5.41 2.01 -16.62
N ASP A 126 -6.23 3.03 -16.33
CA ASP A 126 -6.07 4.42 -16.75
C ASP A 126 -6.02 5.42 -15.57
N VAL A 127 -5.86 4.91 -14.34
CA VAL A 127 -5.70 5.75 -13.14
C VAL A 127 -4.29 6.33 -13.08
N ALA A 128 -4.18 7.66 -12.98
CA ALA A 128 -2.90 8.35 -12.84
C ALA A 128 -2.12 7.82 -11.63
N ASN A 129 -0.78 7.84 -11.70
CA ASN A 129 0.18 7.25 -10.73
C ASN A 129 0.28 5.73 -10.79
N PHE A 130 -0.69 5.03 -11.37
CA PHE A 130 -0.65 3.58 -11.41
C PHE A 130 -0.03 3.07 -12.71
N TRP A 131 0.93 2.15 -12.58
CA TRP A 131 1.16 1.20 -13.65
C TRP A 131 0.43 -0.10 -13.30
N VAL A 132 -0.23 -0.68 -14.29
CA VAL A 132 -1.14 -1.82 -14.09
C VAL A 132 -0.82 -2.90 -15.11
N LYS A 133 -0.66 -4.13 -14.64
CA LYS A 133 -0.44 -5.29 -15.48
C LYS A 133 -1.78 -5.99 -15.73
N ASP A 134 -2.28 -5.88 -16.96
CA ASP A 134 -3.48 -6.58 -17.43
C ASP A 134 -3.08 -7.62 -18.49
N ASN A 135 -3.26 -8.90 -18.17
CA ASN A 135 -2.99 -10.02 -19.09
C ASN A 135 -1.62 -9.96 -19.81
N GLY A 136 -0.58 -9.52 -19.09
CA GLY A 136 0.78 -9.37 -19.61
C GLY A 136 1.08 -8.02 -20.29
N THR A 137 0.07 -7.18 -20.51
CA THR A 137 0.24 -5.80 -20.97
C THR A 137 0.41 -4.87 -19.77
N ILE A 138 1.41 -4.01 -19.81
CA ILE A 138 1.66 -3.02 -18.76
C ILE A 138 1.15 -1.66 -19.23
N HIS A 139 0.08 -1.19 -18.61
CA HIS A 139 -0.46 0.16 -18.77
C HIS A 139 0.35 1.10 -17.89
N ARG A 140 0.98 2.11 -18.48
CA ARG A 140 1.88 3.04 -17.79
C ARG A 140 1.27 4.43 -17.77
N ASN A 141 0.63 4.80 -16.67
CA ASN A 141 0.00 6.11 -16.53
C ASN A 141 1.00 7.15 -15.97
N PRO A 142 0.83 8.44 -16.31
CA PRO A 142 1.68 9.50 -15.79
C PRO A 142 1.45 9.71 -14.29
N VAL A 143 2.47 10.23 -13.60
CA VAL A 143 2.35 10.66 -12.20
C VAL A 143 1.58 11.98 -12.16
N ARG A 144 0.58 12.07 -11.28
CA ARG A 144 -0.24 13.27 -11.04
C ARG A 144 0.59 14.37 -10.34
N PRO A 145 0.19 15.64 -10.45
CA PRO A 145 0.77 16.71 -9.63
C PRO A 145 0.64 16.40 -8.14
N LEU A 146 1.56 16.94 -7.33
CA LEU A 146 1.47 16.82 -5.86
C LEU A 146 0.16 17.40 -5.35
N VAL A 147 -0.37 16.82 -4.28
CA VAL A 147 -1.57 17.35 -3.64
C VAL A 147 -1.24 18.70 -3.00
N GLU A 148 -1.79 19.78 -3.56
CA GLU A 148 -1.55 21.14 -3.06
C GLU A 148 -2.26 21.42 -1.74
N ASP A 149 -3.46 20.85 -1.55
CA ASP A 149 -4.28 21.03 -0.36
C ASP A 149 -4.29 19.77 0.52
N LEU A 150 -3.41 19.75 1.51
CA LEU A 150 -3.28 18.65 2.46
C LEU A 150 -4.49 18.51 3.39
N ASP A 151 -5.30 19.57 3.57
CA ASP A 151 -6.51 19.51 4.42
C ASP A 151 -7.60 18.60 3.81
N THR A 152 -7.46 18.26 2.53
CA THR A 152 -8.33 17.28 1.85
C THR A 152 -8.06 15.83 2.27
N ILE A 153 -6.91 15.55 2.88
CA ILE A 153 -6.51 14.22 3.33
C ILE A 153 -6.94 14.03 4.79
N PRO A 154 -7.70 12.96 5.14
CA PRO A 154 -8.09 12.72 6.52
C PRO A 154 -6.88 12.48 7.43
N PHE A 155 -7.03 12.82 8.70
CA PHE A 155 -6.04 12.49 9.72
C PHE A 155 -5.65 11.00 9.69
N PRO A 156 -4.38 10.68 10.04
CA PRO A 156 -3.87 9.32 9.95
C PRO A 156 -4.66 8.36 10.83
N ASP A 157 -5.00 7.19 10.29
CA ASP A 157 -5.74 6.15 10.99
C ASP A 157 -4.86 5.48 12.06
N ARG A 158 -5.07 5.88 13.31
CA ARG A 158 -4.38 5.29 14.47
C ARG A 158 -4.96 3.94 14.88
N GLU A 159 -6.21 3.67 14.55
CA GLU A 159 -6.89 2.42 14.93
C GLU A 159 -6.36 1.22 14.13
N ILE A 160 -5.68 1.45 13.02
CA ILE A 160 -5.07 0.38 12.22
C ILE A 160 -4.06 -0.47 13.03
N PHE A 161 -3.50 0.08 14.12
CA PHE A 161 -2.58 -0.61 15.02
C PHE A 161 -3.27 -1.44 16.11
N CYS A 162 -4.60 -1.38 16.27
CA CYS A 162 -5.31 -2.08 17.36
C CYS A 162 -5.06 -3.59 17.39
N HIS A 163 -4.75 -4.22 16.24
CA HIS A 163 -4.35 -5.65 16.18
C HIS A 163 -3.07 -5.97 16.96
N TYR A 164 -2.22 -4.97 17.18
CA TYR A 164 -0.96 -5.08 17.92
C TYR A 164 -1.06 -4.64 19.38
N ALA A 165 -2.19 -4.06 19.79
CA ALA A 165 -2.39 -3.65 21.16
C ALA A 165 -2.38 -4.89 22.09
N GLY A 166 -1.36 -4.99 22.94
CA GLY A 166 -1.20 -6.09 23.91
C GLY A 166 -0.30 -7.26 23.47
N LYS A 167 0.38 -7.18 22.32
CA LYS A 167 1.36 -8.18 21.86
C LYS A 167 2.81 -7.91 22.31
N HIS A 168 3.02 -7.16 23.40
CA HIS A 168 4.34 -6.86 23.96
C HIS A 168 4.85 -7.95 24.90
#